data_AF-A0A969ZTA7-F1
#
_entry.id   AF-A0A969ZTA7-F1
#
_cell.length_a   1.000
_cell.length_b   1.000
_cell.length_c   1.000
_cell.angle_alpha   90.00
_cell.angle_beta   90.00
_cell.angle_gamma   90.00
#
_symmetry.space_group_name_H-M   'P 1'
#
loop_
_entity.id
_entity.type
_entity.pdbx_description
1 polymer ?
#
loop_
_entity_poly.entity_id
_entity_poly.type
_entity_poly.pdbx_seq_one_letter_code
_entity_poly.pdbx_strand_id
1 'polypeptide(L)'
;MKKVVSLLLAILLILGSGSVFAADMDLFNKVKLDGSRDYTFDEFVGKDDAFSYVADHMIEYVIEHNGLYYNVQDVQDYLDANPEASFIDAINSLAGKDVPKPAPAPDALEVVSVSAINLRQVEVKFNTAVDKTTAQTITNYGGLSITPNGAVLQSDNKTVILNLGATLVQYQDYPITIVNVKSADGKVMQAYNTTIKPVDTTIPTLVSVTPLGSATLELTFSEPIQNLATVGNYKIDNVVHTSTATASAFDTKVTLVLPADLVPGEHKVAVFADGTLDLRDYANLLVPAKELKFTVEEDTALPQVSSIEVLSQTKVKVTFSKPMNITNANIGDFYWNTTGMASDVAKPANAQKKIDANTFEITFTTNPLPAGEVHFFVKDVRDFNGNPIAGNVATNRYSEKVTVTADAAPTVTGVKAKTDTTIEVTFSTDMKQASAQTASKYVVKDGEGKTVNLTGAPSYNTTTKVVTLTLATAMSGTKDYTVTV
;
A
#
# COMPACT_ATOMS: atom_id res chain seq x y z
N MET A 1 -14.41 14.38 37.89
CA MET A 1 -13.35 15.28 38.43
C MET A 1 -12.78 14.82 39.77
N LYS A 2 -13.54 14.77 40.89
CA LYS A 2 -12.96 14.40 42.22
C LYS A 2 -12.25 13.03 42.24
N LYS A 3 -12.83 12.00 41.63
CA LYS A 3 -12.28 10.63 41.61
C LYS A 3 -10.90 10.56 40.97
N VAL A 4 -10.78 11.10 39.76
CA VAL A 4 -9.59 10.97 38.92
C VAL A 4 -8.42 11.83 39.41
N VAL A 5 -8.71 12.93 40.11
CA VAL A 5 -7.68 13.70 40.84
C VAL A 5 -7.03 12.84 41.93
N SER A 6 -7.78 11.97 42.60
CA SER A 6 -7.24 11.06 43.62
C SER A 6 -6.27 10.04 43.03
N LEU A 7 -6.61 9.42 41.89
CA LEU A 7 -5.72 8.47 41.21
C LEU A 7 -4.44 9.15 40.72
N LEU A 8 -4.55 10.31 40.05
CA LEU A 8 -3.40 11.06 39.56
C LEU A 8 -2.48 11.52 40.71
N LEU A 9 -3.07 12.02 41.79
CA LEU A 9 -2.33 12.49 42.96
C LEU A 9 -1.61 11.33 43.66
N ALA A 10 -2.28 10.17 43.79
CA ALA A 10 -1.70 8.96 44.36
C ALA A 10 -0.52 8.42 43.53
N ILE A 11 -0.58 8.54 42.20
CA ILE A 11 0.52 8.14 41.31
C ILE A 11 1.67 9.16 41.35
N LEU A 12 1.38 10.46 41.35
CA LEU A 12 2.38 11.53 41.43
C LEU A 12 3.19 11.51 42.74
N LEU A 13 2.58 11.08 43.85
CA LEU A 13 3.24 10.94 45.16
C LEU A 13 4.35 9.87 45.16
N ILE A 14 4.29 8.87 44.28
CA ILE A 14 5.32 7.82 44.14
C ILE A 14 6.61 8.40 43.54
N LEU A 15 6.48 9.31 42.56
CA LEU A 15 7.59 9.88 41.79
C LEU A 15 8.47 10.83 42.61
N GLY A 16 7.98 11.33 43.75
CA GLY A 16 8.76 12.14 44.69
C GLY A 16 9.88 11.38 45.42
N SER A 17 9.98 10.05 45.24
CA SER A 17 10.86 9.18 46.04
C SER A 17 11.99 8.45 45.30
N GLY A 18 12.14 8.61 43.98
CA GLY A 18 13.40 8.37 43.27
C GLY A 18 13.36 7.49 42.00
N SER A 19 14.37 7.76 41.15
CA SER A 19 14.94 7.02 40.00
C SER A 19 14.05 6.59 38.82
N VAL A 20 14.49 7.00 37.63
CA VAL A 20 14.04 6.60 36.29
C VAL A 20 14.10 5.08 36.12
N PHE A 21 12.96 4.42 35.90
CA PHE A 21 12.89 3.04 35.44
C PHE A 21 11.82 2.90 34.34
N ALA A 22 11.90 1.79 33.60
CA ALA A 22 11.16 1.44 32.38
C ALA A 22 9.63 1.67 32.45
N ALA A 23 8.96 1.54 31.29
CA ALA A 23 7.52 1.72 31.05
C ALA A 23 6.59 0.95 32.02
N ASP A 24 6.55 1.41 33.27
CA ASP A 24 5.65 0.99 34.33
C ASP A 24 4.57 2.07 34.45
N MET A 25 3.36 1.70 34.85
CA MET A 25 2.18 2.60 34.93
C MET A 25 1.53 2.97 33.59
N ASP A 26 1.80 2.22 32.53
CA ASP A 26 1.11 2.37 31.25
C ASP A 26 -0.37 1.95 31.36
N LEU A 27 -1.24 2.67 30.65
CA LEU A 27 -2.67 2.41 30.58
C LEU A 27 -3.04 1.76 29.24
N PHE A 28 -3.73 0.62 29.31
CA PHE A 28 -4.18 -0.12 28.13
C PHE A 28 -5.70 -0.14 28.05
N ASN A 29 -6.25 0.23 26.89
CA ASN A 29 -7.69 0.21 26.64
C ASN A 29 -8.16 -1.19 26.23
N LYS A 30 -9.09 -1.77 26.98
CA LYS A 30 -9.70 -3.10 26.78
C LYS A 30 -10.72 -3.16 25.64
N VAL A 31 -11.17 -2.02 25.13
CA VAL A 31 -12.22 -1.91 24.11
C VAL A 31 -11.63 -1.51 22.75
N LYS A 32 -10.75 -0.51 22.75
CA LYS A 32 -9.99 -0.03 21.59
C LYS A 32 -8.64 -0.74 21.54
N LEU A 33 -8.71 -2.01 21.18
CA LEU A 33 -7.56 -2.91 21.03
C LEU A 33 -6.66 -2.57 19.82
N ASP A 34 -6.84 -1.40 19.20
CA ASP A 34 -6.02 -0.85 18.12
C ASP A 34 -4.89 0.06 18.65
N GLY A 35 -4.69 0.12 19.97
CA GLY A 35 -3.65 0.92 20.62
C GLY A 35 -3.86 2.43 20.50
N SER A 36 -4.92 2.89 19.79
CA SER A 36 -5.19 4.31 19.55
C SER A 36 -5.53 5.11 20.81
N ARG A 37 -5.78 4.39 21.90
CA ARG A 37 -6.12 4.89 23.23
C ARG A 37 -5.35 4.17 24.32
N ASP A 38 -4.23 3.55 23.98
CA ASP A 38 -3.25 3.18 25.00
C ASP A 38 -2.41 4.43 25.30
N TYR A 39 -2.03 4.59 26.55
CA TYR A 39 -1.25 5.73 27.00
C TYR A 39 -0.06 5.23 27.78
N THR A 40 1.13 5.62 27.35
CA THR A 40 2.26 5.57 28.27
C THR A 40 1.97 6.46 29.47
N PHE A 41 2.58 6.18 30.62
CA PHE A 41 2.38 7.02 31.80
C PHE A 41 2.63 8.52 31.51
N ASP A 42 3.72 8.83 30.79
CA ASP A 42 4.09 10.19 30.38
C ASP A 42 3.01 10.86 29.52
N GLU A 43 2.37 10.11 28.63
CA GLU A 43 1.28 10.63 27.80
C GLU A 43 -0.01 10.84 28.60
N PHE A 44 -0.28 9.96 29.55
CA PHE A 44 -1.44 10.07 30.43
C PHE A 44 -1.33 11.32 31.33
N VAL A 45 -0.17 11.60 31.90
CA VAL A 45 0.04 12.78 32.76
C VAL A 45 0.33 14.06 31.98
N GLY A 46 0.91 13.94 30.79
CA GLY A 46 1.37 15.09 29.99
C GLY A 46 0.34 15.64 29.02
N LYS A 47 -0.75 14.92 28.73
CA LYS A 47 -1.79 15.34 27.78
C LYS A 47 -3.15 15.49 28.49
N ASP A 48 -3.68 16.72 28.51
CA ASP A 48 -4.96 17.04 29.12
C ASP A 48 -6.14 16.20 28.56
N ASP A 49 -6.07 15.83 27.28
CA ASP A 49 -7.09 15.02 26.60
C ASP A 49 -7.00 13.53 26.95
N ALA A 50 -5.80 12.99 27.18
CA ALA A 50 -5.59 11.62 27.64
C ALA A 50 -6.17 11.45 29.04
N PHE A 51 -5.82 12.37 29.95
CA PHE A 51 -6.33 12.38 31.32
C PHE A 51 -7.86 12.44 31.36
N SER A 52 -8.45 13.40 30.64
CA SER A 52 -9.90 13.59 30.59
C SER A 52 -10.62 12.40 29.93
N TYR A 53 -10.01 11.77 28.93
CA TYR A 53 -10.60 10.60 28.28
C TYR A 53 -10.63 9.40 29.22
N VAL A 54 -9.49 9.03 29.83
CA VAL A 54 -9.41 7.90 30.77
C VAL A 54 -10.36 8.12 31.94
N ALA A 55 -10.49 9.36 32.43
CA ALA A 55 -11.40 9.74 33.49
C ALA A 55 -12.86 9.33 33.23
N ASP A 56 -13.33 9.51 32.00
CA ASP A 56 -14.70 9.20 31.60
C ASP A 56 -14.89 7.73 31.19
N HIS A 57 -13.79 6.99 31.05
CA HIS A 57 -13.77 5.62 30.52
C HIS A 57 -13.01 4.63 31.43
N MET A 58 -12.88 4.90 32.73
CA MET A 58 -12.04 4.10 33.66
C MET A 58 -12.32 2.58 33.63
N ILE A 59 -13.58 2.19 33.39
CA ILE A 59 -13.96 0.77 33.24
C ILE A 59 -13.30 0.08 32.03
N GLU A 60 -12.95 0.85 30.99
CA GLU A 60 -12.30 0.37 29.78
C GLU A 60 -10.80 0.18 29.95
N TYR A 61 -10.18 0.65 31.04
CA TYR A 61 -8.73 0.63 31.17
C TYR A 61 -8.20 -0.39 32.19
N VAL A 62 -7.00 -0.87 31.91
CA VAL A 62 -6.12 -1.48 32.90
C VAL A 62 -4.84 -0.67 33.04
N ILE A 63 -4.25 -0.65 34.22
CA ILE A 63 -2.95 -0.04 34.50
C ILE A 63 -1.93 -1.14 34.78
N GLU A 64 -0.74 -1.03 34.19
CA GLU A 64 0.38 -1.93 34.43
C GLU A 64 1.16 -1.50 35.69
N HIS A 65 1.44 -2.45 36.58
CA HIS A 65 2.41 -2.26 37.66
C HIS A 65 3.25 -3.52 37.84
N ASN A 66 4.57 -3.42 37.67
CA ASN A 66 5.53 -4.53 37.78
C ASN A 66 5.16 -5.75 36.91
N GLY A 67 4.65 -5.51 35.69
CA GLY A 67 4.25 -6.55 34.74
C GLY A 67 2.92 -7.25 35.05
N LEU A 68 2.19 -6.79 36.07
CA LEU A 68 0.83 -7.20 36.38
C LEU A 68 -0.15 -6.09 35.98
N TYR A 69 -1.38 -6.45 35.61
CA TYR A 69 -2.38 -5.49 35.13
C TYR A 69 -3.57 -5.44 36.07
N TYR A 70 -4.06 -4.24 36.38
CA TYR A 70 -5.18 -4.03 37.30
C TYR A 70 -6.24 -3.14 36.66
N ASN A 71 -7.53 -3.42 36.86
CA ASN A 71 -8.58 -2.53 36.34
C ASN A 71 -8.45 -1.15 37.00
N VAL A 72 -8.41 -0.10 36.18
CA VAL A 72 -8.30 1.28 36.68
C VAL A 72 -9.48 1.63 37.58
N GLN A 73 -10.68 1.12 37.27
CA GLN A 73 -11.86 1.30 38.12
C GLN A 73 -11.69 0.70 39.52
N ASP A 74 -11.08 -0.48 39.66
CA ASP A 74 -10.90 -1.14 40.95
C ASP A 74 -9.87 -0.39 41.82
N VAL A 75 -8.79 0.10 41.19
CA VAL A 75 -7.80 0.96 41.84
C VAL A 75 -8.45 2.27 42.31
N GLN A 76 -9.26 2.88 41.45
CA GLN A 76 -9.97 4.11 41.77
C GLN A 76 -10.98 3.93 42.91
N ASP A 77 -11.74 2.85 42.91
CA ASP A 77 -12.73 2.59 43.95
C ASP A 77 -12.07 2.37 45.33
N TYR A 78 -10.88 1.76 45.36
CA TYR A 78 -10.10 1.64 46.58
C TYR A 78 -9.62 3.01 47.10
N LEU A 79 -9.07 3.85 46.22
CA LEU A 79 -8.59 5.20 46.58
C LEU A 79 -9.73 6.11 47.01
N ASP A 80 -10.91 6.00 46.39
CA ASP A 80 -12.12 6.72 46.80
C ASP A 80 -12.57 6.32 48.22
N ALA A 81 -12.46 5.02 48.56
CA ALA A 81 -12.80 4.50 49.88
C ALA A 81 -11.74 4.80 50.95
N ASN A 82 -10.49 5.05 50.54
CA ASN A 82 -9.34 5.26 51.43
C ASN A 82 -8.55 6.51 50.99
N PRO A 83 -9.02 7.74 51.31
CA PRO A 83 -8.45 8.97 50.75
C PRO A 83 -6.97 9.25 51.09
N GLU A 84 -6.45 8.62 52.14
CA GLU A 84 -5.05 8.74 52.58
C GLU A 84 -4.16 7.60 52.05
N ALA A 85 -4.73 6.63 51.34
CA ALA A 85 -4.00 5.49 50.81
C ALA A 85 -3.19 5.88 49.57
N SER A 86 -1.98 5.33 49.46
CA SER A 86 -1.16 5.46 48.26
C SER A 86 -1.66 4.55 47.12
N PHE A 87 -1.18 4.78 45.90
CA PHE A 87 -1.43 3.86 44.81
C PHE A 87 -0.86 2.46 45.10
N ILE A 88 0.28 2.35 45.80
CA ILE A 88 0.85 1.07 46.22
C ILE A 88 -0.07 0.35 47.22
N ASP A 89 -0.73 1.07 48.12
CA ASP A 89 -1.72 0.47 49.02
C ASP A 89 -2.92 -0.08 48.23
N ALA A 90 -3.36 0.64 47.20
CA ALA A 90 -4.41 0.17 46.29
C ALA A 90 -3.99 -1.10 45.55
N ILE A 91 -2.79 -1.13 44.98
CA ILE A 91 -2.27 -2.34 44.30
C ILE A 91 -2.12 -3.51 45.28
N ASN A 92 -1.57 -3.30 46.47
CA ASN A 92 -1.44 -4.34 47.48
C ASN A 92 -2.80 -4.90 47.91
N SER A 93 -3.84 -4.05 48.00
CA SER A 93 -5.21 -4.49 48.30
C SER A 93 -5.84 -5.34 47.19
N LEU A 94 -5.33 -5.19 45.95
CA LEU A 94 -5.74 -5.92 44.76
C LEU A 94 -4.83 -7.11 44.44
N ALA A 95 -3.90 -7.46 45.33
CA ALA A 95 -3.01 -8.60 45.12
C ALA A 95 -3.80 -9.89 44.82
N GLY A 96 -3.48 -10.55 43.69
CA GLY A 96 -4.18 -11.74 43.19
C GLY A 96 -5.49 -11.45 42.46
N LYS A 97 -5.82 -10.18 42.20
CA LYS A 97 -6.90 -9.72 41.30
C LYS A 97 -6.35 -9.08 40.02
N ASP A 98 -5.12 -9.41 39.66
CA ASP A 98 -4.56 -9.03 38.38
C ASP A 98 -5.40 -9.63 37.23
N VAL A 99 -5.44 -8.91 36.13
CA VAL A 99 -6.12 -9.32 34.90
C VAL A 99 -5.09 -9.57 33.79
N PRO A 100 -5.41 -10.36 32.76
CA PRO A 100 -4.52 -10.48 31.61
C PRO A 100 -4.31 -9.12 30.95
N LYS A 101 -3.11 -8.89 30.39
CA LYS A 101 -2.89 -7.78 29.46
C LYS A 101 -3.96 -7.81 28.36
N PRO A 102 -4.58 -6.68 27.99
CA PRO A 102 -5.48 -6.63 26.85
C PRO A 102 -4.74 -7.12 25.60
N ALA A 103 -5.15 -8.29 25.08
CA ALA A 103 -4.60 -8.82 23.85
C ALA A 103 -5.31 -8.16 22.67
N PRO A 104 -4.59 -7.80 21.58
CA PRO A 104 -5.24 -7.48 20.32
C PRO A 104 -6.22 -8.60 19.94
N ALA A 105 -7.32 -8.25 19.28
CA ALA A 105 -8.27 -9.25 18.80
C ALA A 105 -7.52 -10.33 17.99
N PRO A 106 -7.84 -11.63 18.12
CA PRO A 106 -7.15 -12.74 17.45
C PRO A 106 -7.02 -12.63 15.92
N ASP A 107 -7.76 -11.70 15.29
CA ASP A 107 -7.79 -11.44 13.85
C ASP A 107 -7.23 -10.05 13.47
N ALA A 108 -6.51 -9.37 14.36
CA ALA A 108 -5.90 -8.08 14.05
C ALA A 108 -4.82 -8.23 12.95
N LEU A 109 -4.85 -7.35 11.95
CA LEU A 109 -3.79 -7.29 10.94
C LEU A 109 -2.52 -6.74 11.57
N GLU A 110 -1.44 -7.51 11.49
CA GLU A 110 -0.15 -7.18 12.06
C GLU A 110 0.99 -7.42 11.07
N VAL A 111 2.08 -6.67 11.27
CA VAL A 111 3.34 -6.92 10.57
C VAL A 111 4.10 -8.00 11.33
N VAL A 112 4.36 -9.11 10.65
CA VAL A 112 5.13 -10.26 11.17
C VAL A 112 6.62 -9.96 11.11
N SER A 113 7.09 -9.37 10.01
CA SER A 113 8.50 -9.04 9.85
C SER A 113 8.72 -7.96 8.81
N VAL A 114 9.79 -7.19 8.98
CA VAL A 114 10.32 -6.28 7.98
C VAL A 114 11.82 -6.51 7.85
N SER A 115 12.29 -6.76 6.63
CA SER A 115 13.71 -7.03 6.38
C SER A 115 14.12 -6.55 4.99
N ALA A 116 15.28 -5.92 4.86
CA ALA A 116 15.90 -5.75 3.56
C ALA A 116 16.34 -7.12 3.04
N ILE A 117 15.87 -7.49 1.84
CA ILE A 117 16.24 -8.76 1.18
C ILE A 117 17.45 -8.60 0.26
N ASN A 118 17.76 -7.37 -0.12
CA ASN A 118 18.97 -6.91 -0.80
C ASN A 118 19.09 -5.38 -0.58
N LEU A 119 20.08 -4.73 -1.18
CA LEU A 119 20.27 -3.27 -1.00
C LEU A 119 19.30 -2.38 -1.80
N ARG A 120 18.29 -2.95 -2.47
CA ARG A 120 17.30 -2.23 -3.28
C ARG A 120 15.86 -2.57 -2.96
N GLN A 121 15.65 -3.56 -2.09
CA GLN A 121 14.33 -4.09 -1.79
C GLN A 121 14.15 -4.39 -0.30
N VAL A 122 12.99 -4.01 0.23
CA VAL A 122 12.56 -4.33 1.60
C VAL A 122 11.31 -5.19 1.51
N GLU A 123 11.35 -6.35 2.19
CA GLU A 123 10.22 -7.24 2.36
C GLU A 123 9.46 -6.88 3.63
N VAL A 124 8.13 -6.75 3.51
CA VAL A 124 7.19 -6.60 4.61
C VAL A 124 6.24 -7.78 4.58
N LYS A 125 6.18 -8.56 5.67
CA LYS A 125 5.27 -9.70 5.81
C LYS A 125 4.17 -9.38 6.80
N PHE A 126 2.93 -9.67 6.42
CA PHE A 126 1.75 -9.54 7.25
C PHE A 126 1.24 -10.93 7.68
N ASN A 127 0.55 -10.99 8.83
CA ASN A 127 0.00 -12.25 9.36
C ASN A 127 -1.17 -12.79 8.52
N THR A 128 -1.96 -11.88 7.94
CA THR A 128 -3.13 -12.17 7.10
C THR A 128 -3.08 -11.45 5.76
N ALA A 129 -4.00 -11.82 4.87
CA ALA A 129 -4.09 -11.21 3.55
C ALA A 129 -4.46 -9.72 3.64
N VAL A 130 -3.77 -8.89 2.86
CA VAL A 130 -3.97 -7.44 2.84
C VAL A 130 -4.70 -6.99 1.59
N ASP A 131 -5.42 -5.87 1.70
CA ASP A 131 -6.02 -5.19 0.57
C ASP A 131 -4.92 -4.69 -0.38
N LYS A 132 -4.99 -5.10 -1.65
CA LYS A 132 -4.00 -4.78 -2.68
C LYS A 132 -3.82 -3.28 -2.91
N THR A 133 -4.86 -2.48 -2.75
CA THR A 133 -4.77 -1.03 -2.99
C THR A 133 -3.93 -0.36 -1.92
N THR A 134 -4.28 -0.57 -0.66
CA THR A 134 -3.57 -0.01 0.49
C THR A 134 -2.18 -0.62 0.65
N ALA A 135 -2.00 -1.92 0.38
CA ALA A 135 -0.71 -2.59 0.45
C ALA A 135 0.30 -2.11 -0.61
N GLN A 136 -0.16 -1.62 -1.76
CA GLN A 136 0.71 -1.08 -2.81
C GLN A 136 0.80 0.46 -2.82
N THR A 137 0.21 1.12 -1.83
CA THR A 137 0.27 2.57 -1.68
C THR A 137 1.59 2.95 -1.03
N ILE A 138 2.50 3.56 -1.78
CA ILE A 138 3.88 3.86 -1.33
C ILE A 138 3.91 4.71 -0.05
N THR A 139 2.99 5.67 0.08
CA THR A 139 2.89 6.57 1.24
C THR A 139 2.50 5.88 2.54
N ASN A 140 2.08 4.60 2.50
CA ASN A 140 1.88 3.77 3.68
C ASN A 140 3.18 3.21 4.27
N TYR A 141 4.31 3.38 3.55
CA TYR A 141 5.64 2.90 3.94
C TYR A 141 6.60 4.09 4.00
N GLY A 142 6.70 4.69 5.19
CA GLY A 142 7.50 5.88 5.47
C GLY A 142 8.70 5.60 6.38
N GLY A 143 9.30 6.66 6.91
CA GLY A 143 10.43 6.57 7.86
C GLY A 143 11.78 6.32 7.20
N LEU A 144 11.81 5.58 6.08
CA LEU A 144 13.03 5.35 5.31
C LEU A 144 13.59 6.70 4.81
N SER A 145 14.89 6.91 4.97
CA SER A 145 15.61 8.03 4.34
C SER A 145 15.62 7.93 2.81
N ILE A 146 15.23 6.78 2.26
CA ILE A 146 15.04 6.50 0.84
C ILE A 146 13.57 6.18 0.59
N THR A 147 12.87 7.06 -0.12
CA THR A 147 11.47 6.81 -0.51
C THR A 147 11.38 5.62 -1.47
N PRO A 148 10.49 4.64 -1.21
CA PRO A 148 10.22 3.58 -2.18
C PRO A 148 9.67 4.16 -3.49
N ASN A 149 10.10 3.62 -4.63
CA ASN A 149 9.53 3.96 -5.94
C ASN A 149 8.44 2.97 -6.40
N GLY A 150 8.21 1.91 -5.64
CA GLY A 150 7.14 0.95 -5.86
C GLY A 150 6.89 0.09 -4.63
N ALA A 151 5.64 -0.31 -4.42
CA ALA A 151 5.25 -1.33 -3.46
C ALA A 151 4.44 -2.38 -4.21
N VAL A 152 4.87 -3.65 -4.17
CA VAL A 152 4.27 -4.74 -4.95
C VAL A 152 3.82 -5.84 -4.00
N LEU A 153 2.51 -6.06 -3.94
CA LEU A 153 1.93 -7.18 -3.21
C LEU A 153 2.23 -8.47 -3.99
N GLN A 154 2.81 -9.45 -3.30
CA GLN A 154 3.15 -10.75 -3.85
C GLN A 154 1.92 -11.65 -3.96
N SER A 155 2.07 -12.78 -4.65
CA SER A 155 0.97 -13.71 -4.95
C SER A 155 0.35 -14.37 -3.72
N ASP A 156 1.04 -14.39 -2.58
CA ASP A 156 0.52 -14.88 -1.30
C ASP A 156 -0.49 -13.92 -0.65
N ASN A 157 -0.65 -12.70 -1.20
CA ASN A 157 -1.45 -11.61 -0.65
C ASN A 157 -1.06 -11.17 0.77
N LYS A 158 0.11 -11.58 1.28
CA LYS A 158 0.60 -11.31 2.63
C LYS A 158 1.97 -10.65 2.65
N THR A 159 2.71 -10.70 1.54
CA THR A 159 4.05 -10.16 1.44
C THR A 159 4.06 -8.97 0.48
N VAL A 160 4.62 -7.85 0.91
CA VAL A 160 4.85 -6.67 0.07
C VAL A 160 6.34 -6.47 -0.12
N ILE A 161 6.77 -6.33 -1.37
CA ILE A 161 8.14 -5.92 -1.71
C ILE A 161 8.13 -4.44 -2.03
N LEU A 162 8.83 -3.66 -1.20
CA LEU A 162 9.12 -2.25 -1.44
C LEU A 162 10.37 -2.17 -2.32
N ASN A 163 10.23 -1.63 -3.52
CA ASN A 163 11.33 -1.32 -4.41
C ASN A 163 11.82 0.10 -4.13
N LEU A 164 13.13 0.27 -4.04
CA LEU A 164 13.74 1.54 -3.66
C LEU A 164 14.31 2.26 -4.87
N GLY A 165 14.22 3.60 -4.85
CA GLY A 165 14.81 4.46 -5.88
C GLY A 165 16.33 4.63 -5.75
N ALA A 166 16.86 4.47 -4.54
CA ALA A 166 18.31 4.51 -4.26
C ALA A 166 18.80 3.20 -3.59
N THR A 167 20.11 3.04 -3.46
CA THR A 167 20.75 1.87 -2.84
C THR A 167 20.90 2.09 -1.34
N LEU A 168 20.49 1.10 -0.54
CA LEU A 168 20.76 1.04 0.89
C LEU A 168 22.24 0.79 1.15
N VAL A 169 22.76 1.29 2.26
CA VAL A 169 24.14 1.05 2.69
C VAL A 169 24.16 -0.16 3.63
N GLN A 170 25.06 -1.11 3.37
CA GLN A 170 25.30 -2.26 4.23
C GLN A 170 25.51 -1.86 5.69
N TYR A 171 24.91 -2.61 6.61
CA TYR A 171 25.05 -2.44 8.06
C TYR A 171 24.61 -1.08 8.62
N GLN A 172 23.93 -0.23 7.85
CA GLN A 172 23.34 1.01 8.36
C GLN A 172 21.91 0.78 8.84
N ASP A 173 21.52 1.50 9.88
CA ASP A 173 20.19 1.45 10.44
C ASP A 173 19.23 2.33 9.63
N TYR A 174 18.10 1.77 9.21
CA TYR A 174 17.05 2.46 8.49
C TYR A 174 15.72 2.31 9.23
N PRO A 175 15.18 3.39 9.82
CA PRO A 175 13.85 3.35 10.40
C PRO A 175 12.80 3.16 9.31
N ILE A 176 11.74 2.42 9.59
CA ILE A 176 10.58 2.26 8.72
C ILE A 176 9.31 2.29 9.54
N THR A 177 8.32 3.01 9.01
CA THR A 177 6.99 3.15 9.58
C THR A 177 5.97 2.64 8.57
N ILE A 178 5.12 1.71 9.00
CA ILE A 178 4.06 1.12 8.19
C ILE A 178 2.72 1.53 8.79
N VAL A 179 1.87 2.16 7.98
CA VAL A 179 0.58 2.72 8.40
C VAL A 179 -0.49 2.48 7.35
N ASN A 180 -1.77 2.52 7.76
CA ASN A 180 -2.93 2.56 6.85
C ASN A 180 -3.07 1.37 5.86
N VAL A 181 -2.28 0.30 6.01
CA VAL A 181 -2.53 -0.95 5.29
C VAL A 181 -3.76 -1.61 5.88
N LYS A 182 -4.63 -2.09 5.01
CA LYS A 182 -5.86 -2.77 5.40
C LYS A 182 -5.75 -4.27 5.18
N SER A 183 -6.43 -5.04 6.00
CA SER A 183 -6.71 -6.46 5.72
C SER A 183 -7.68 -6.56 4.54
N ALA A 184 -7.81 -7.76 3.97
CA ALA A 184 -8.75 -8.02 2.88
C ALA A 184 -10.22 -7.70 3.25
N ASP A 185 -10.58 -7.75 4.54
CA ASP A 185 -11.92 -7.37 5.05
C ASP A 185 -12.05 -5.85 5.36
N GLY A 186 -11.02 -5.06 5.07
CA GLY A 186 -11.05 -3.60 5.13
C GLY A 186 -10.69 -2.97 6.48
N LYS A 187 -10.30 -3.77 7.48
CA LYS A 187 -9.81 -3.26 8.78
C LYS A 187 -8.39 -2.72 8.64
N VAL A 188 -8.10 -1.59 9.26
CA VAL A 188 -6.77 -0.94 9.20
C VAL A 188 -5.86 -1.53 10.29
N MET A 189 -4.59 -1.77 9.96
CA MET A 189 -3.58 -2.17 10.95
C MET A 189 -3.24 -1.05 11.96
N GLN A 190 -2.76 -1.42 13.14
CA GLN A 190 -2.07 -0.46 14.01
C GLN A 190 -0.77 0.01 13.33
N ALA A 191 -0.32 1.23 13.61
CA ALA A 191 0.95 1.71 13.08
C ALA A 191 2.11 0.85 13.59
N TYR A 192 2.98 0.40 12.68
CA TYR A 192 4.13 -0.43 13.03
C TYR A 192 5.42 0.34 12.74
N ASN A 193 6.28 0.46 13.74
CA ASN A 193 7.58 1.12 13.62
C ASN A 193 8.68 0.12 13.94
N THR A 194 9.69 0.05 13.08
CA THR A 194 10.89 -0.75 13.34
C THR A 194 12.09 -0.12 12.67
N THR A 195 13.27 -0.71 12.90
CA THR A 195 14.51 -0.34 12.21
C THR A 195 15.05 -1.58 11.53
N ILE A 196 15.33 -1.49 10.24
CA ILE A 196 16.01 -2.55 9.49
C ILE A 196 17.49 -2.22 9.36
N LYS A 197 18.31 -3.26 9.29
CA LYS A 197 19.74 -3.16 9.07
C LYS A 197 20.13 -4.05 7.89
N PRO A 198 20.26 -3.49 6.67
CA PRO A 198 20.47 -4.27 5.46
C PRO A 198 21.80 -5.02 5.49
N VAL A 199 21.75 -6.31 5.19
CA VAL A 199 22.91 -7.17 5.00
C VAL A 199 22.67 -7.99 3.74
N ASP A 200 23.41 -7.65 2.69
CA ASP A 200 23.29 -8.31 1.40
C ASP A 200 24.57 -9.09 1.09
N THR A 201 24.44 -10.42 1.09
CA THR A 201 25.54 -11.36 0.86
C THR A 201 25.15 -12.45 -0.14
N THR A 202 23.96 -12.31 -0.74
CA THR A 202 23.39 -13.33 -1.61
C THR A 202 23.94 -13.13 -3.01
N ILE A 203 24.49 -14.17 -3.61
CA ILE A 203 25.02 -14.06 -4.96
C ILE A 203 23.84 -13.97 -5.95
N PRO A 204 23.74 -12.91 -6.77
CA PRO A 204 22.67 -12.78 -7.74
C PRO A 204 22.82 -13.81 -8.86
N THR A 205 21.72 -14.35 -9.37
CA THR A 205 21.73 -15.37 -10.42
C THR A 205 20.66 -15.13 -11.49
N LEU A 206 20.94 -15.56 -12.72
CA LEU A 206 19.94 -15.69 -13.76
C LEU A 206 18.98 -16.84 -13.38
N VAL A 207 17.70 -16.53 -13.18
CA VAL A 207 16.68 -17.48 -12.70
C VAL A 207 15.96 -18.15 -13.85
N SER A 208 15.50 -17.37 -14.83
CA SER A 208 14.70 -17.89 -15.94
C SER A 208 14.86 -17.07 -17.21
N VAL A 209 14.48 -17.70 -18.33
CA VAL A 209 14.30 -17.08 -19.64
C VAL A 209 12.91 -17.47 -20.16
N THR A 210 12.17 -16.47 -20.62
CA THR A 210 10.82 -16.63 -21.15
C THR A 210 10.79 -16.03 -22.56
N PRO A 211 10.61 -16.85 -23.61
CA PRO A 211 10.34 -16.33 -24.95
C PRO A 211 9.01 -15.58 -24.95
N LEU A 212 9.04 -14.32 -25.38
CA LEU A 212 7.84 -13.51 -25.61
C LEU A 212 7.40 -13.58 -27.08
N GLY A 213 8.34 -13.80 -27.99
CA GLY A 213 8.16 -14.05 -29.41
C GLY A 213 9.45 -14.61 -30.02
N SER A 214 9.49 -14.85 -31.34
CA SER A 214 10.63 -15.49 -32.02
C SER A 214 11.94 -14.72 -31.88
N ALA A 215 11.89 -13.39 -31.80
CA ALA A 215 13.06 -12.53 -31.61
C ALA A 215 13.09 -11.82 -30.25
N THR A 216 12.19 -12.14 -29.31
CA THR A 216 12.11 -11.41 -28.02
C THR A 216 12.14 -12.35 -26.83
N LEU A 217 13.08 -12.12 -25.91
CA LEU A 217 13.27 -12.91 -24.70
C LEU A 217 13.18 -12.01 -23.46
N GLU A 218 12.47 -12.46 -22.42
CA GLU A 218 12.52 -11.85 -21.08
C GLU A 218 13.37 -12.73 -20.16
N LEU A 219 14.44 -12.18 -19.60
CA LEU A 219 15.24 -12.84 -18.56
C LEU A 219 14.87 -12.28 -17.20
N THR A 220 14.83 -13.17 -16.19
CA THR A 220 14.58 -12.81 -14.79
C THR A 220 15.78 -13.18 -13.93
N PHE A 221 16.17 -12.28 -13.04
CA PHE A 221 17.25 -12.43 -12.07
C PHE A 221 16.68 -12.57 -10.65
N SER A 222 17.48 -13.15 -9.75
CA SER A 222 17.07 -13.33 -8.35
C SER A 222 17.01 -12.02 -7.57
N GLU A 223 17.71 -10.98 -8.03
CA GLU A 223 17.83 -9.68 -7.37
C GLU A 223 17.96 -8.55 -8.40
N PRO A 224 17.77 -7.28 -8.01
CA PRO A 224 18.02 -6.12 -8.87
C PRO A 224 19.49 -6.03 -9.32
N ILE A 225 19.73 -5.87 -10.62
CA ILE A 225 21.05 -5.88 -11.22
C ILE A 225 21.40 -4.51 -11.81
N GLN A 226 22.60 -4.01 -11.51
CA GLN A 226 23.12 -2.78 -12.09
C GLN A 226 23.38 -2.93 -13.59
N ASN A 227 23.09 -1.88 -14.36
CA ASN A 227 23.37 -1.81 -15.80
C ASN A 227 22.82 -3.02 -16.59
N LEU A 228 21.67 -3.53 -16.17
CA LEU A 228 21.09 -4.76 -16.73
C LEU A 228 20.77 -4.64 -18.23
N ALA A 229 20.62 -3.43 -18.76
CA ALA A 229 20.45 -3.17 -20.19
C ALA A 229 21.76 -3.23 -21.03
N THR A 230 22.88 -3.66 -20.45
CA THR A 230 24.14 -3.83 -21.19
C THR A 230 24.08 -5.07 -22.09
N VAL A 231 23.78 -4.86 -23.37
CA VAL A 231 23.62 -5.93 -24.38
C VAL A 231 24.83 -6.85 -24.48
N GLY A 232 26.02 -6.30 -24.23
CA GLY A 232 27.28 -7.03 -24.26
C GLY A 232 27.36 -8.17 -23.27
N ASN A 233 26.49 -8.28 -22.26
CA ASN A 233 26.57 -9.30 -21.21
C ASN A 233 25.76 -10.57 -21.52
N TYR A 234 25.12 -10.64 -22.68
CA TYR A 234 24.22 -11.73 -23.06
C TYR A 234 24.72 -12.43 -24.33
N LYS A 235 24.68 -13.77 -24.31
CA LYS A 235 24.91 -14.61 -25.49
C LYS A 235 23.69 -15.46 -25.76
N ILE A 236 23.24 -15.51 -27.00
CA ILE A 236 22.27 -16.51 -27.47
C ILE A 236 23.04 -17.49 -28.34
N ASP A 237 22.92 -18.78 -28.07
CA ASP A 237 23.62 -19.84 -28.80
C ASP A 237 25.14 -19.62 -28.94
N ASN A 238 25.76 -19.13 -27.86
CA ASN A 238 27.18 -18.75 -27.76
C ASN A 238 27.61 -17.50 -28.55
N VAL A 239 26.69 -16.81 -29.22
CA VAL A 239 26.96 -15.61 -30.00
C VAL A 239 26.50 -14.38 -29.23
N VAL A 240 27.37 -13.36 -29.16
CA VAL A 240 26.94 -12.03 -28.72
C VAL A 240 26.17 -11.42 -29.90
N HIS A 241 24.84 -11.39 -29.78
CA HIS A 241 24.02 -10.67 -30.75
C HIS A 241 24.08 -9.17 -30.42
N THR A 242 24.19 -8.32 -31.44
CA THR A 242 23.89 -6.88 -31.29
C THR A 242 22.38 -6.71 -31.19
N SER A 243 21.84 -6.97 -30.01
CA SER A 243 20.43 -6.82 -29.64
C SER A 243 20.16 -5.43 -29.06
N THR A 244 18.90 -5.12 -28.80
CA THR A 244 18.54 -4.09 -27.80
C THR A 244 18.17 -4.78 -26.50
N ALA A 245 18.47 -4.13 -25.38
CA ALA A 245 18.11 -4.61 -24.06
C ALA A 245 17.39 -3.50 -23.29
N THR A 246 16.25 -3.83 -22.70
CA THR A 246 15.45 -2.92 -21.88
C THR A 246 15.29 -3.52 -20.50
N ALA A 247 15.85 -2.88 -19.48
CA ALA A 247 15.65 -3.26 -18.10
C ALA A 247 14.22 -2.91 -17.63
N SER A 248 13.64 -3.77 -16.80
CA SER A 248 12.40 -3.48 -16.09
C SER A 248 12.59 -2.35 -15.07
N ALA A 249 11.49 -1.74 -14.62
CA ALA A 249 11.53 -0.62 -13.67
C ALA A 249 12.23 -0.92 -12.32
N PHE A 250 12.39 -2.20 -11.96
CA PHE A 250 13.01 -2.64 -10.71
C PHE A 250 14.30 -3.42 -10.92
N ASP A 251 14.85 -3.41 -12.15
CA ASP A 251 16.13 -4.03 -12.50
C ASP A 251 16.25 -5.54 -12.22
N THR A 252 15.13 -6.25 -12.02
CA THR A 252 15.12 -7.72 -11.82
C THR A 252 14.85 -8.49 -13.12
N LYS A 253 14.41 -7.80 -14.16
CA LYS A 253 14.13 -8.37 -15.48
C LYS A 253 14.74 -7.53 -16.59
N VAL A 254 15.11 -8.19 -17.69
CA VAL A 254 15.53 -7.55 -18.94
C VAL A 254 14.85 -8.20 -20.12
N THR A 255 14.34 -7.37 -21.02
CA THR A 255 13.83 -7.81 -22.31
C THR A 255 14.90 -7.60 -23.37
N LEU A 256 15.32 -8.68 -24.02
CA LEU A 256 16.23 -8.67 -25.16
C LEU A 256 15.41 -8.76 -26.45
N VAL A 257 15.69 -7.87 -27.40
CA VAL A 257 15.17 -7.96 -28.77
C VAL A 257 16.33 -8.29 -29.70
N LEU A 258 16.25 -9.46 -30.32
CA LEU A 258 17.25 -10.01 -31.22
C LEU A 258 17.13 -9.38 -32.61
N PRO A 259 18.24 -9.28 -33.36
CA PRO A 259 18.23 -8.71 -34.71
C PRO A 259 17.54 -9.62 -35.74
N ALA A 260 17.30 -10.89 -35.40
CA ALA A 260 16.64 -11.87 -36.24
C ALA A 260 15.84 -12.86 -35.36
N ASP A 261 14.84 -13.47 -35.98
CA ASP A 261 14.04 -14.53 -35.36
C ASP A 261 14.90 -15.76 -35.05
N LEU A 262 14.68 -16.34 -33.88
CA LEU A 262 15.11 -17.68 -33.56
C LEU A 262 14.22 -18.68 -34.31
N VAL A 263 14.84 -19.75 -34.79
CA VAL A 263 14.10 -20.86 -35.39
C VAL A 263 13.31 -21.61 -34.31
N PRO A 264 12.19 -22.26 -34.63
CA PRO A 264 11.55 -23.15 -33.66
C PRO A 264 12.51 -24.27 -33.21
N GLY A 265 12.61 -24.50 -31.91
CA GLY A 265 13.51 -25.50 -31.32
C GLY A 265 14.18 -25.07 -30.01
N GLU A 266 15.10 -25.90 -29.53
CA GLU A 266 15.90 -25.64 -28.33
C GLU A 266 17.01 -24.63 -28.63
N HIS A 267 17.10 -23.61 -27.78
CA HIS A 267 18.11 -22.57 -27.77
C HIS A 267 18.71 -22.44 -26.38
N LYS A 268 19.80 -21.70 -26.26
CA LYS A 268 20.37 -21.35 -24.95
C LYS A 268 20.71 -19.88 -24.85
N VAL A 269 20.50 -19.34 -23.65
CA VAL A 269 20.94 -18.00 -23.28
C VAL A 269 21.95 -18.11 -22.15
N ALA A 270 23.02 -17.34 -22.26
CA ALA A 270 24.02 -17.24 -21.22
C ALA A 270 24.24 -15.79 -20.82
N VAL A 271 24.30 -15.56 -19.50
CA VAL A 271 25.04 -14.43 -18.93
C VAL A 271 26.48 -14.88 -18.83
N PHE A 272 27.41 -14.07 -19.31
CA PHE A 272 28.83 -14.34 -19.17
C PHE A 272 29.51 -13.28 -18.31
N ALA A 273 30.58 -13.72 -17.63
CA ALA A 273 31.45 -12.86 -16.84
C ALA A 273 32.88 -13.06 -17.36
N ASP A 274 33.46 -12.00 -17.91
CA ASP A 274 34.83 -12.00 -18.46
C ASP A 274 35.76 -10.98 -17.78
N GLY A 275 35.25 -10.26 -16.79
CA GLY A 275 36.00 -9.27 -16.02
C GLY A 275 35.99 -7.86 -16.61
N THR A 276 35.37 -7.63 -17.77
CA THR A 276 35.36 -6.31 -18.43
C THR A 276 34.09 -5.51 -18.11
N LEU A 277 32.92 -6.13 -18.23
CA LEU A 277 31.60 -5.47 -18.07
C LEU A 277 30.60 -6.33 -17.29
N ASP A 278 31.09 -7.16 -16.37
CA ASP A 278 30.25 -8.13 -15.68
C ASP A 278 29.06 -7.50 -14.95
N LEU A 279 27.91 -8.17 -15.04
CA LEU A 279 26.73 -7.79 -14.29
C LEU A 279 26.98 -7.96 -12.79
N ARG A 280 26.53 -6.99 -12.02
CA ARG A 280 26.60 -6.98 -10.55
C ARG A 280 25.28 -6.52 -9.97
N ASP A 281 24.95 -7.01 -8.78
CA ASP A 281 23.86 -6.43 -8.01
C ASP A 281 24.26 -5.07 -7.40
N TYR A 282 23.40 -4.54 -6.54
CA TYR A 282 23.63 -3.28 -5.85
C TYR A 282 24.52 -3.39 -4.60
N ALA A 283 24.88 -4.59 -4.16
CA ALA A 283 25.94 -4.87 -3.21
C ALA A 283 27.32 -5.06 -3.89
N ASN A 284 27.39 -4.90 -5.21
CA ASN A 284 28.53 -5.17 -6.09
C ASN A 284 28.97 -6.64 -6.15
N LEU A 285 28.11 -7.58 -5.75
CA LEU A 285 28.37 -9.00 -5.93
C LEU A 285 28.21 -9.37 -7.41
N LEU A 286 29.12 -10.20 -7.90
CA LEU A 286 29.18 -10.63 -9.29
C LEU A 286 28.01 -11.57 -9.60
N VAL A 287 27.30 -11.33 -10.70
CA VAL A 287 26.41 -12.34 -11.29
C VAL A 287 27.29 -13.41 -11.96
N PRO A 288 27.31 -14.66 -11.47
CA PRO A 288 28.16 -15.69 -12.05
C PRO A 288 27.70 -16.03 -13.48
N ALA A 289 28.65 -16.47 -14.30
CA ALA A 289 28.31 -17.01 -15.61
C ALA A 289 27.33 -18.18 -15.46
N LYS A 290 26.21 -18.13 -16.18
CA LYS A 290 25.16 -19.14 -16.13
C LYS A 290 24.47 -19.23 -17.47
N GLU A 291 24.25 -20.47 -17.91
CA GLU A 291 23.52 -20.80 -19.13
C GLU A 291 22.18 -21.45 -18.77
N LEU A 292 21.12 -21.02 -19.44
CA LEU A 292 19.80 -21.62 -19.38
C LEU A 292 19.37 -22.02 -20.78
N LYS A 293 18.76 -23.20 -20.88
CA LYS A 293 18.09 -23.66 -22.10
C LYS A 293 16.65 -23.17 -22.12
N PHE A 294 16.15 -22.90 -23.31
CA PHE A 294 14.74 -22.57 -23.56
C PHE A 294 14.32 -23.08 -24.93
N THR A 295 13.02 -23.25 -25.14
CA THR A 295 12.47 -23.67 -26.42
C THR A 295 11.67 -22.53 -27.02
N VAL A 296 11.91 -22.23 -28.29
CA VAL A 296 11.04 -21.38 -29.10
C VAL A 296 10.07 -22.30 -29.83
N GLU A 297 8.79 -22.13 -29.56
CA GLU A 297 7.73 -22.90 -30.23
C GLU A 297 7.40 -22.27 -31.58
N GLU A 298 6.91 -23.08 -32.52
CA GLU A 298 6.33 -22.57 -33.76
C GLU A 298 5.07 -21.78 -33.46
N ASP A 299 5.02 -20.50 -33.84
CA ASP A 299 3.87 -19.63 -33.59
C ASP A 299 3.07 -19.39 -34.88
N THR A 300 2.04 -20.23 -35.09
CA THR A 300 1.11 -20.09 -36.21
C THR A 300 -0.25 -19.51 -35.81
N ALA A 301 -0.52 -19.33 -34.51
CA ALA A 301 -1.82 -18.90 -34.02
C ALA A 301 -1.86 -17.37 -33.87
N LEU A 302 -2.92 -16.70 -34.30
CA LEU A 302 -3.07 -15.27 -34.02
C LEU A 302 -3.35 -15.04 -32.52
N PRO A 303 -2.88 -13.92 -31.93
CA PRO A 303 -3.21 -13.59 -30.54
C PRO A 303 -4.71 -13.36 -30.38
N GLN A 304 -5.31 -13.75 -29.26
CA GLN A 304 -6.75 -13.60 -29.01
C GLN A 304 -6.98 -12.93 -27.65
N VAL A 305 -8.12 -12.24 -27.49
CA VAL A 305 -8.59 -11.83 -26.16
C VAL A 305 -9.17 -13.07 -25.48
N SER A 306 -8.54 -13.48 -24.38
CA SER A 306 -8.97 -14.64 -23.59
C SER A 306 -10.05 -14.28 -22.56
N SER A 307 -9.98 -13.10 -21.95
CA SER A 307 -11.00 -12.64 -21.00
C SER A 307 -10.98 -11.12 -20.82
N ILE A 308 -12.15 -10.56 -20.49
CA ILE A 308 -12.30 -9.19 -20.02
C ILE A 308 -12.99 -9.21 -18.65
N GLU A 309 -12.36 -8.58 -17.66
CA GLU A 309 -12.84 -8.46 -16.29
C GLU A 309 -12.99 -6.97 -15.93
N VAL A 310 -14.22 -6.50 -15.70
CA VAL A 310 -14.46 -5.11 -15.26
C VAL A 310 -14.16 -5.03 -13.75
N LEU A 311 -13.13 -4.28 -13.38
CA LEU A 311 -12.70 -4.13 -11.98
C LEU A 311 -13.44 -2.98 -11.28
N SER A 312 -13.76 -1.92 -12.01
CA SER A 312 -14.55 -0.77 -11.56
C SER A 312 -15.04 0.03 -12.77
N GLN A 313 -15.82 1.09 -12.55
CA GLN A 313 -16.21 2.00 -13.63
C GLN A 313 -15.03 2.68 -14.33
N THR A 314 -13.81 2.62 -13.77
CA THR A 314 -12.62 3.25 -14.35
C THR A 314 -11.54 2.25 -14.75
N LYS A 315 -11.72 0.95 -14.49
CA LYS A 315 -10.66 -0.05 -14.70
C LYS A 315 -11.20 -1.35 -15.29
N VAL A 316 -10.53 -1.83 -16.32
CA VAL A 316 -10.81 -3.10 -16.98
C VAL A 316 -9.52 -3.91 -17.07
N LYS A 317 -9.55 -5.16 -16.68
CA LYS A 317 -8.45 -6.10 -16.86
C LYS A 317 -8.70 -6.96 -18.09
N VAL A 318 -7.72 -7.03 -18.98
CA VAL A 318 -7.77 -7.77 -20.24
C VAL A 318 -6.67 -8.81 -20.23
N THR A 319 -7.02 -10.06 -20.52
CA THR A 319 -6.08 -11.19 -20.63
C THR A 319 -6.06 -11.67 -22.08
N PHE A 320 -4.87 -11.88 -22.63
CA PHE A 320 -4.65 -12.39 -23.99
C PHE A 320 -4.18 -13.84 -24.00
N SER A 321 -4.39 -14.55 -25.11
CA SER A 321 -4.00 -15.95 -25.27
C SER A 321 -2.49 -16.17 -25.36
N LYS A 322 -1.71 -15.11 -25.63
CA LYS A 322 -0.24 -15.13 -25.70
C LYS A 322 0.37 -13.78 -25.32
N PRO A 323 1.70 -13.70 -25.11
CA PRO A 323 2.38 -12.45 -24.81
C PRO A 323 2.12 -11.35 -25.83
N MET A 324 1.76 -10.16 -25.36
CA MET A 324 1.45 -9.00 -26.20
C MET A 324 2.48 -7.89 -26.06
N ASN A 325 2.88 -7.29 -27.18
CA ASN A 325 3.78 -6.14 -27.23
C ASN A 325 2.98 -4.83 -27.15
N ILE A 326 2.35 -4.59 -25.99
CA ILE A 326 1.54 -3.39 -25.74
C ILE A 326 2.41 -2.29 -25.15
N THR A 327 2.49 -1.16 -25.84
CA THR A 327 3.20 0.04 -25.38
C THR A 327 2.23 1.18 -25.09
N ASN A 328 2.74 2.34 -24.65
CA ASN A 328 1.91 3.52 -24.46
C ASN A 328 1.31 4.05 -25.78
N ALA A 329 1.91 3.73 -26.93
CA ALA A 329 1.35 4.09 -28.23
C ALA A 329 0.01 3.39 -28.51
N ASN A 330 -0.26 2.27 -27.84
CA ASN A 330 -1.46 1.46 -28.02
C ASN A 330 -2.59 1.81 -27.05
N ILE A 331 -2.45 2.82 -26.18
CA ILE A 331 -3.50 3.11 -25.18
C ILE A 331 -4.84 3.45 -25.85
N GLY A 332 -4.83 4.20 -26.96
CA GLY A 332 -6.03 4.55 -27.72
C GLY A 332 -6.70 3.37 -28.43
N ASP A 333 -6.01 2.24 -28.54
CA ASP A 333 -6.51 1.01 -29.16
C ASP A 333 -7.45 0.21 -28.25
N PHE A 334 -7.49 0.57 -26.96
CA PHE A 334 -8.48 0.10 -26.01
C PHE A 334 -9.54 1.18 -25.82
N TYR A 335 -10.80 0.84 -26.08
CA TYR A 335 -11.89 1.80 -25.98
C TYR A 335 -13.21 1.11 -25.71
N TRP A 336 -14.23 1.88 -25.31
CA TRP A 336 -15.59 1.38 -25.18
C TRP A 336 -16.60 2.29 -25.88
N ASN A 337 -17.78 1.76 -26.17
CA ASN A 337 -18.98 2.53 -26.52
C ASN A 337 -20.25 1.80 -26.08
N THR A 338 -21.42 2.42 -26.27
CA THR A 338 -22.72 1.83 -25.92
C THR A 338 -23.44 1.18 -27.10
N THR A 339 -23.01 1.44 -28.35
CA THR A 339 -23.74 0.98 -29.55
C THR A 339 -23.23 -0.36 -30.09
N GLY A 340 -22.03 -0.79 -29.69
CA GLY A 340 -21.37 -1.98 -30.24
C GLY A 340 -20.80 -1.78 -31.65
N MET A 341 -21.02 -0.62 -32.28
CA MET A 341 -20.46 -0.29 -33.59
C MET A 341 -19.11 0.41 -33.43
N ALA A 342 -18.05 -0.17 -33.99
CA ALA A 342 -16.67 0.30 -33.78
C ALA A 342 -16.39 1.73 -34.26
N SER A 343 -17.18 2.25 -35.22
CA SER A 343 -17.08 3.61 -35.76
C SER A 343 -17.75 4.67 -34.89
N ASP A 344 -18.55 4.27 -33.91
CA ASP A 344 -19.38 5.19 -33.14
C ASP A 344 -18.69 5.64 -31.86
N VAL A 345 -18.58 6.96 -31.70
CA VAL A 345 -18.33 7.69 -30.44
C VAL A 345 -17.36 6.98 -29.49
N ALA A 346 -16.22 6.54 -30.02
CA ALA A 346 -15.24 5.76 -29.26
C ALA A 346 -14.76 6.54 -28.03
N LYS A 347 -14.75 5.85 -26.87
CA LYS A 347 -14.24 6.39 -25.61
C LYS A 347 -12.90 5.71 -25.30
N PRO A 348 -11.77 6.30 -25.74
CA PRO A 348 -10.46 5.67 -25.58
C PRO A 348 -10.03 5.62 -24.12
N ALA A 349 -9.20 4.63 -23.80
CA ALA A 349 -8.52 4.53 -22.53
C ALA A 349 -7.53 5.68 -22.33
N ASN A 350 -7.13 5.87 -21.09
CA ASN A 350 -6.21 6.91 -20.65
C ASN A 350 -4.84 6.37 -20.25
N ALA A 351 -4.77 5.13 -19.76
CA ALA A 351 -3.53 4.49 -19.35
C ALA A 351 -3.65 2.98 -19.43
N GLN A 352 -2.50 2.30 -19.49
CA GLN A 352 -2.38 0.86 -19.35
C GLN A 352 -1.29 0.53 -18.32
N LYS A 353 -1.49 -0.57 -17.60
CA LYS A 353 -0.51 -1.15 -16.69
C LYS A 353 -0.34 -2.61 -17.06
N LYS A 354 0.87 -2.99 -17.48
CA LYS A 354 1.28 -4.39 -17.66
C LYS A 354 1.25 -5.09 -16.30
N ILE A 355 0.45 -6.15 -16.18
CA ILE A 355 0.46 -7.03 -15.00
C ILE A 355 1.47 -8.15 -15.23
N ASP A 356 1.41 -8.77 -16.41
CA ASP A 356 2.37 -9.74 -16.92
C ASP A 356 2.41 -9.67 -18.46
N ALA A 357 3.05 -10.62 -19.13
CA ALA A 357 3.18 -10.60 -20.59
C ALA A 357 1.84 -10.71 -21.34
N ASN A 358 0.81 -11.32 -20.74
CA ASN A 358 -0.49 -11.59 -21.34
C ASN A 358 -1.61 -10.73 -20.74
N THR A 359 -1.40 -10.11 -19.58
CA THR A 359 -2.46 -9.45 -18.81
C THR A 359 -2.17 -7.97 -18.59
N PHE A 360 -3.16 -7.13 -18.88
CA PHE A 360 -3.06 -5.68 -18.77
C PHE A 360 -4.27 -5.10 -18.05
N GLU A 361 -4.03 -4.14 -17.15
CA GLU A 361 -5.07 -3.29 -16.57
C GLU A 361 -5.18 -1.98 -17.37
N ILE A 362 -6.35 -1.71 -17.91
CA ILE A 362 -6.69 -0.57 -18.76
C ILE A 362 -7.53 0.42 -17.95
N THR A 363 -7.15 1.70 -17.97
CA THR A 363 -7.77 2.74 -17.14
C THR A 363 -8.53 3.77 -17.99
N PHE A 364 -9.74 4.14 -17.55
CA PHE A 364 -10.65 5.10 -18.18
C PHE A 364 -11.03 6.23 -17.22
N THR A 365 -10.17 7.23 -17.07
CA THR A 365 -10.40 8.38 -16.18
C THR A 365 -11.25 9.48 -16.83
N THR A 366 -11.12 9.72 -18.13
CA THR A 366 -11.87 10.79 -18.83
C THR A 366 -13.29 10.38 -19.13
N ASN A 367 -13.49 9.13 -19.55
CA ASN A 367 -14.80 8.56 -19.86
C ASN A 367 -14.96 7.23 -19.09
N PRO A 368 -15.23 7.28 -17.77
CA PRO A 368 -15.55 6.08 -17.00
C PRO A 368 -16.71 5.32 -17.64
N LEU A 369 -16.67 3.99 -17.54
CA LEU A 369 -17.72 3.11 -18.02
C LEU A 369 -19.01 3.35 -17.18
N PRO A 370 -20.15 3.65 -17.82
CA PRO A 370 -21.42 3.76 -17.12
C PRO A 370 -21.86 2.39 -16.58
N ALA A 371 -22.60 2.39 -15.47
CA ALA A 371 -23.24 1.16 -14.98
C ALA A 371 -24.24 0.63 -16.02
N GLY A 372 -24.29 -0.70 -16.16
CA GLY A 372 -25.09 -1.38 -17.18
C GLY A 372 -24.22 -2.04 -18.26
N GLU A 373 -24.81 -2.27 -19.44
CA GLU A 373 -24.10 -2.92 -20.55
C GLU A 373 -23.32 -1.90 -21.40
N VAL A 374 -22.06 -2.21 -21.67
CA VAL A 374 -21.24 -1.48 -22.65
C VAL A 374 -20.47 -2.47 -23.53
N HIS A 375 -19.95 -2.01 -24.66
CA HIS A 375 -19.09 -2.80 -25.53
C HIS A 375 -17.65 -2.34 -25.36
N PHE A 376 -16.77 -3.25 -24.97
CA PHE A 376 -15.33 -3.03 -24.88
C PHE A 376 -14.65 -3.51 -26.17
N PHE A 377 -13.66 -2.76 -26.62
CA PHE A 377 -12.94 -3.00 -27.87
C PHE A 377 -11.44 -3.03 -27.65
N VAL A 378 -10.79 -3.91 -28.43
CA VAL A 378 -9.34 -3.96 -28.58
C VAL A 378 -9.05 -3.95 -30.08
N LYS A 379 -8.21 -3.03 -30.55
CA LYS A 379 -7.94 -2.81 -31.98
C LYS A 379 -6.44 -2.81 -32.27
N ASP A 380 -5.99 -3.42 -33.36
CA ASP A 380 -4.62 -3.26 -33.90
C ASP A 380 -3.44 -3.48 -32.93
N VAL A 381 -3.68 -4.04 -31.74
CA VAL A 381 -2.64 -4.48 -30.82
C VAL A 381 -1.95 -5.72 -31.37
N ARG A 382 -0.65 -5.86 -31.10
CA ARG A 382 0.19 -6.92 -31.67
C ARG A 382 0.93 -7.71 -30.61
N ASP A 383 1.22 -8.97 -30.92
CA ASP A 383 2.17 -9.77 -30.16
C ASP A 383 3.62 -9.36 -30.46
N PHE A 384 4.59 -10.07 -29.87
CA PHE A 384 6.02 -9.82 -30.09
C PHE A 384 6.54 -10.31 -31.45
N ASN A 385 5.79 -11.13 -32.17
CA ASN A 385 6.07 -11.53 -33.55
C ASN A 385 5.45 -10.54 -34.56
N GLY A 386 4.72 -9.52 -34.08
CA GLY A 386 4.05 -8.52 -34.90
C GLY A 386 2.70 -8.96 -35.45
N ASN A 387 2.15 -10.11 -35.05
CA ASN A 387 0.83 -10.54 -35.48
C ASN A 387 -0.26 -9.70 -34.80
N PRO A 388 -1.27 -9.21 -35.54
CA PRO A 388 -2.37 -8.46 -34.96
C PRO A 388 -3.32 -9.35 -34.17
N ILE A 389 -4.04 -8.76 -33.21
CA ILE A 389 -5.13 -9.42 -32.50
C ILE A 389 -6.12 -10.07 -33.49
N ALA A 390 -6.46 -11.32 -33.23
CA ALA A 390 -7.51 -12.05 -33.91
C ALA A 390 -8.84 -11.32 -33.67
N GLY A 391 -9.52 -11.02 -34.77
CA GLY A 391 -10.78 -10.31 -34.77
C GLY A 391 -11.47 -10.51 -36.12
N ASN A 392 -12.54 -9.76 -36.38
CA ASN A 392 -13.14 -9.77 -37.71
C ASN A 392 -12.06 -9.33 -38.73
N VAL A 393 -11.70 -10.25 -39.63
CA VAL A 393 -10.48 -10.26 -40.46
C VAL A 393 -10.28 -8.97 -41.28
N ALA A 394 -11.34 -8.18 -41.47
CA ALA A 394 -11.30 -6.90 -42.16
C ALA A 394 -10.76 -5.72 -41.33
N THR A 395 -10.65 -5.81 -39.99
CA THR A 395 -10.35 -4.63 -39.14
C THR A 395 -9.46 -4.87 -37.92
N ASN A 396 -8.88 -6.06 -37.73
CA ASN A 396 -8.03 -6.44 -36.57
C ASN A 396 -8.61 -5.95 -35.23
N ARG A 397 -9.90 -6.22 -35.04
CA ARG A 397 -10.67 -5.68 -33.93
C ARG A 397 -11.46 -6.78 -33.25
N TYR A 398 -11.28 -6.83 -31.94
CA TYR A 398 -12.09 -7.61 -31.03
C TYR A 398 -13.11 -6.71 -30.34
N SER A 399 -14.31 -7.21 -30.10
CA SER A 399 -15.29 -6.56 -29.24
C SER A 399 -16.07 -7.58 -28.42
N GLU A 400 -16.36 -7.19 -27.18
CA GLU A 400 -17.17 -7.98 -26.26
C GLU A 400 -18.12 -7.05 -25.50
N LYS A 401 -19.33 -7.52 -25.27
CA LYS A 401 -20.28 -6.83 -24.40
C LYS A 401 -19.94 -7.19 -22.95
N VAL A 402 -19.74 -6.18 -22.11
CA VAL A 402 -19.43 -6.33 -20.70
C VAL A 402 -20.47 -5.63 -19.84
N THR A 403 -20.74 -6.19 -18.66
CA THR A 403 -21.63 -5.60 -17.66
C THR A 403 -20.81 -4.87 -16.61
N VAL A 404 -21.17 -3.62 -16.35
CA VAL A 404 -20.48 -2.74 -15.42
C VAL A 404 -21.39 -2.51 -14.21
N THR A 405 -20.91 -2.80 -13.02
CA THR A 405 -21.58 -2.44 -11.77
C THR A 405 -21.22 -1.02 -11.38
N ALA A 406 -22.17 -0.27 -10.82
CA ALA A 406 -21.88 1.04 -10.26
C ALA A 406 -20.88 0.90 -9.10
N ASP A 407 -19.88 1.78 -9.05
CA ASP A 407 -19.01 1.87 -7.89
C ASP A 407 -19.85 2.31 -6.66
N ALA A 408 -19.46 1.88 -5.46
CA ALA A 408 -20.14 2.31 -4.24
C ALA A 408 -20.07 3.84 -4.10
N ALA A 409 -21.20 4.47 -3.77
CA ALA A 409 -21.26 5.91 -3.57
C ALA A 409 -20.29 6.33 -2.44
N PRO A 410 -19.54 7.43 -2.60
CA PRO A 410 -18.70 7.95 -1.53
C PRO A 410 -19.53 8.32 -0.29
N THR A 411 -18.99 8.03 0.89
CA THR A 411 -19.59 8.37 2.19
C THR A 411 -18.56 9.06 3.07
N VAL A 412 -19.02 9.85 4.04
CA VAL A 412 -18.14 10.38 5.09
C VAL A 412 -17.91 9.29 6.12
N THR A 413 -16.65 8.95 6.36
CA THR A 413 -16.24 7.93 7.34
C THR A 413 -15.75 8.54 8.65
N GLY A 414 -15.41 9.83 8.66
CA GLY A 414 -14.99 10.52 9.88
C GLY A 414 -15.02 12.03 9.74
N VAL A 415 -15.34 12.70 10.84
CA VAL A 415 -15.24 14.16 10.99
C VAL A 415 -14.50 14.43 12.29
N LYS A 416 -13.42 15.21 12.24
CA LYS A 416 -12.59 15.51 13.41
C LYS A 416 -12.21 16.99 13.43
N ALA A 417 -12.39 17.65 14.56
CA ALA A 417 -11.76 18.95 14.79
C ALA A 417 -10.24 18.76 14.98
N LYS A 418 -9.44 19.41 14.14
CA LYS A 418 -7.96 19.35 14.21
C LYS A 418 -7.40 20.49 15.05
N THR A 419 -7.96 21.68 14.89
CA THR A 419 -7.73 22.86 15.73
C THR A 419 -9.08 23.48 16.06
N ASP A 420 -9.10 24.57 16.83
CA ASP A 420 -10.31 25.37 17.04
C ASP A 420 -10.88 25.96 15.74
N THR A 421 -10.11 26.03 14.65
CA THR A 421 -10.50 26.67 13.39
C THR A 421 -10.47 25.73 12.20
N THR A 422 -10.14 24.45 12.40
CA THR A 422 -10.02 23.48 11.30
C THR A 422 -10.73 22.17 11.58
N ILE A 423 -11.44 21.66 10.57
CA ILE A 423 -12.14 20.38 10.60
C ILE A 423 -11.59 19.50 9.48
N GLU A 424 -11.24 18.26 9.81
CA GLU A 424 -10.90 17.21 8.86
C GLU A 424 -12.13 16.33 8.60
N VAL A 425 -12.49 16.17 7.33
CA VAL A 425 -13.58 15.30 6.84
C VAL A 425 -12.95 14.19 6.02
N THR A 426 -13.16 12.94 6.42
CA THR A 426 -12.61 11.75 5.76
C THR A 426 -13.69 11.08 4.92
N PHE A 427 -13.36 10.74 3.67
CA PHE A 427 -14.27 10.03 2.76
C PHE A 427 -13.89 8.55 2.62
N SER A 428 -14.89 7.69 2.31
CA SER A 428 -14.69 6.25 2.10
C SER A 428 -13.87 5.95 0.84
N THR A 429 -14.01 6.78 -0.19
CA THR A 429 -13.29 6.67 -1.48
C THR A 429 -12.48 7.93 -1.76
N ASP A 430 -11.51 7.82 -2.66
CA ASP A 430 -10.85 9.01 -3.21
C ASP A 430 -11.89 9.85 -3.97
N MET A 431 -11.81 11.15 -3.81
CA MET A 431 -12.74 12.12 -4.36
C MET A 431 -12.04 12.91 -5.45
N LYS A 432 -12.78 13.29 -6.49
CA LYS A 432 -12.24 14.21 -7.50
C LYS A 432 -11.75 15.49 -6.82
N GLN A 433 -10.44 15.76 -6.90
CA GLN A 433 -9.79 16.85 -6.17
C GLN A 433 -10.50 18.21 -6.34
N ALA A 434 -10.86 18.59 -7.57
CA ALA A 434 -11.59 19.83 -7.83
C ALA A 434 -12.95 19.89 -7.11
N SER A 435 -13.67 18.77 -6.99
CA SER A 435 -14.94 18.71 -6.25
C SER A 435 -14.69 18.78 -4.74
N ALA A 436 -13.71 18.03 -4.25
CA ALA A 436 -13.36 17.99 -2.83
C ALA A 436 -12.86 19.35 -2.32
N GLN A 437 -12.23 20.16 -3.17
CA GLN A 437 -11.73 21.50 -2.86
C GLN A 437 -12.77 22.62 -3.11
N THR A 438 -14.01 22.28 -3.45
CA THR A 438 -15.07 23.28 -3.69
C THR A 438 -15.80 23.60 -2.39
N ALA A 439 -15.60 24.79 -1.83
CA ALA A 439 -16.18 25.20 -0.54
C ALA A 439 -17.71 25.07 -0.46
N SER A 440 -18.43 25.31 -1.56
CA SER A 440 -19.90 25.20 -1.60
C SER A 440 -20.44 23.77 -1.53
N LYS A 441 -19.56 22.76 -1.56
CA LYS A 441 -19.90 21.36 -1.27
C LYS A 441 -19.92 21.05 0.22
N TYR A 442 -19.69 22.03 1.08
CA TYR A 442 -19.64 21.83 2.52
C TYR A 442 -20.49 22.88 3.22
N VAL A 443 -21.27 22.43 4.20
CA VAL A 443 -21.99 23.31 5.13
C VAL A 443 -21.60 22.91 6.54
N VAL A 444 -21.01 23.84 7.28
CA VAL A 444 -20.71 23.68 8.71
C VAL A 444 -21.75 24.46 9.50
N LYS A 445 -22.35 23.82 10.50
CA LYS A 445 -23.24 24.47 11.46
C LYS A 445 -22.75 24.26 12.88
N ASP A 446 -22.94 25.26 13.72
CA ASP A 446 -22.73 25.14 15.17
C ASP A 446 -23.87 24.38 15.86
N GLY A 447 -23.74 24.17 17.17
CA GLY A 447 -24.73 23.43 17.98
C GLY A 447 -26.09 24.13 18.11
N GLU A 448 -26.22 25.38 17.65
CA GLU A 448 -27.49 26.10 17.55
C GLU A 448 -28.09 26.01 16.14
N GLY A 449 -27.42 25.30 15.22
CA GLY A 449 -27.83 25.13 13.84
C GLY A 449 -27.49 26.30 12.92
N LYS A 450 -26.67 27.27 13.39
CA LYS A 450 -26.27 28.44 12.62
C LYS A 450 -25.04 28.12 11.76
N THR A 451 -25.07 28.56 10.49
CA THR A 451 -23.98 28.34 9.55
C THR A 451 -22.70 29.05 10.00
N VAL A 452 -21.59 28.30 9.98
CA VAL A 452 -20.23 28.80 10.17
C VAL A 452 -19.56 28.88 8.81
N ASN A 453 -19.08 30.06 8.45
CA ASN A 453 -18.47 30.29 7.14
C ASN A 453 -17.08 29.65 7.06
N LEU A 454 -16.74 29.13 5.89
CA LEU A 454 -15.39 28.69 5.57
C LEU A 454 -14.53 29.86 5.09
N THR A 455 -13.23 29.81 5.38
CA THR A 455 -12.22 30.71 4.83
C THR A 455 -11.41 30.01 3.75
N GLY A 456 -11.50 30.50 2.52
CA GLY A 456 -10.76 29.94 1.38
C GLY A 456 -11.32 28.62 0.88
N ALA A 457 -10.60 28.01 -0.07
CA ALA A 457 -10.93 26.70 -0.60
C ALA A 457 -10.48 25.60 0.37
N PRO A 458 -11.30 24.56 0.61
CA PRO A 458 -10.84 23.36 1.30
C PRO A 458 -9.57 22.79 0.67
N SER A 459 -8.67 22.26 1.49
CA SER A 459 -7.57 21.45 0.98
C SER A 459 -7.98 19.98 0.94
N TYR A 460 -7.41 19.20 0.00
CA TYR A 460 -7.72 17.79 -0.15
C TYR A 460 -6.46 16.96 -0.33
N ASN A 461 -6.35 15.90 0.46
CA ASN A 461 -5.30 14.89 0.34
C ASN A 461 -5.91 13.61 -0.26
N THR A 462 -5.55 13.30 -1.50
CA THR A 462 -6.04 12.12 -2.25
C THR A 462 -5.57 10.78 -1.65
N THR A 463 -4.45 10.79 -0.92
CA THR A 463 -3.90 9.60 -0.28
C THR A 463 -4.70 9.24 0.96
N THR A 464 -4.91 10.21 1.85
CA THR A 464 -5.65 9.98 3.11
C THR A 464 -7.16 10.12 2.92
N LYS A 465 -7.61 10.62 1.75
CA LYS A 465 -9.01 10.94 1.43
C LYS A 465 -9.60 11.96 2.40
N VAL A 466 -8.76 12.85 2.93
CA VAL A 466 -9.14 13.87 3.92
C VAL A 466 -9.25 15.23 3.26
N VAL A 467 -10.40 15.87 3.48
CA VAL A 467 -10.62 17.30 3.22
C VAL A 467 -10.40 18.07 4.52
N THR A 468 -9.59 19.13 4.47
CA THR A 468 -9.48 20.07 5.59
C THR A 468 -10.26 21.33 5.28
N LEU A 469 -11.27 21.61 6.10
CA LEU A 469 -12.06 22.83 6.11
C LEU A 469 -11.44 23.81 7.11
N THR A 470 -11.29 25.07 6.73
CA THR A 470 -10.86 26.15 7.64
C THR A 470 -12.05 27.08 7.88
N LEU A 471 -12.37 27.34 9.13
CA LEU A 471 -13.51 28.14 9.56
C LEU A 471 -13.11 29.60 9.74
N ALA A 472 -14.02 30.52 9.44
CA ALA A 472 -13.84 31.96 9.67
C ALA A 472 -13.88 32.36 11.15
N THR A 473 -14.46 31.50 11.99
CA THR A 473 -14.59 31.71 13.43
C THR A 473 -14.21 30.44 14.16
N ALA A 474 -13.49 30.58 15.27
CA ALA A 474 -13.11 29.45 16.11
C ALA A 474 -14.35 28.73 16.68
N MET A 475 -14.25 27.41 16.74
CA MET A 475 -15.19 26.50 17.39
C MET A 475 -15.13 26.69 18.90
N SER A 476 -16.29 26.62 19.54
CA SER A 476 -16.37 26.54 20.99
C SER A 476 -16.19 25.10 21.44
N GLY A 477 -15.25 24.83 22.34
CA GLY A 477 -14.95 23.47 22.83
C GLY A 477 -16.08 22.80 23.63
N THR A 478 -17.23 23.46 23.82
CA THR A 478 -18.38 22.94 24.56
C THR A 478 -19.62 22.71 23.70
N LYS A 479 -19.54 22.93 22.38
CA LYS A 479 -20.67 22.78 21.45
C LYS A 479 -20.35 21.78 20.36
N ASP A 480 -21.35 21.00 19.99
CA ASP A 480 -21.27 20.12 18.82
C ASP A 480 -21.32 20.94 17.53
N TYR A 481 -20.65 20.45 16.49
CA TYR A 481 -20.69 21.02 15.14
C TYR A 481 -21.09 19.93 14.16
N THR A 482 -21.91 20.29 13.18
CA THR A 482 -22.32 19.38 12.12
C THR A 482 -21.72 19.81 10.79
N VAL A 483 -21.15 18.85 10.05
CA VAL A 483 -20.70 19.05 8.68
C VAL A 483 -21.64 18.28 7.75
N THR A 484 -22.18 18.96 6.75
CA THR A 484 -22.95 18.35 5.65
C THR A 484 -22.15 18.48 4.36
N VAL A 485 -22.09 17.40 3.56
CA VAL A 485 -21.34 17.28 2.30
C VAL A 485 -22.25 17.04 1.10
#